data_AF-A0A497BJ24-F1
#
_entry.id   AF-A0A497BJ24-F1
#
_cell.length_a   1.000
_cell.length_b   1.000
_cell.length_c   1.000
_cell.angle_alpha   90.00
_cell.angle_beta   90.00
_cell.angle_gamma   90.00
#
_symmetry.space_group_name_H-M   'P 1'
#
loop_
_entity.id
_entity.type
_entity.pdbx_description
1 polymer ?
#
loop_
_entity_poly.entity_id
_entity_poly.type
_entity_poly.pdbx_seq_one_letter_code
_entity_poly.pdbx_strand_id
1 'polypeptide(L)'
;MIPQKLSLTNFMCYRQVELDFAGIHIACLVGENGAGKSALLDAITWALWGKSRARRDDELIHQGQEEMVVEFTFALEEQTYRVLRRRKAGKRGSTLLDFQLRDGERYRSIAESGVRATQDKIVRILRLDYETFINSAFLRQGQANEFTVKTAAERKRVL
;
A
#
# COMPACT_ATOMS: atom_id res chain seq x y z
N MET A 1 -12.13 -3.32 -3.40
CA MET A 1 -11.20 -3.52 -2.28
C MET A 1 -11.64 -2.60 -1.15
N ILE A 2 -11.83 -3.13 0.06
CA ILE A 2 -12.27 -2.40 1.26
C ILE A 2 -11.19 -2.57 2.33
N PRO A 3 -10.52 -1.50 2.80
CA PRO A 3 -9.54 -1.57 3.88
C PRO A 3 -10.14 -2.14 5.17
N GLN A 4 -9.41 -2.99 5.87
CA GLN A 4 -9.83 -3.53 7.17
C GLN A 4 -8.83 -3.21 8.28
N LYS A 5 -7.52 -3.37 8.03
CA LYS A 5 -6.49 -3.11 9.03
C LYS A 5 -5.19 -2.65 8.38
N LEU A 6 -4.51 -1.67 8.99
CA LEU A 6 -3.16 -1.26 8.62
C LEU A 6 -2.28 -1.26 9.87
N SER A 7 -1.17 -1.98 9.82
CA SER A 7 -0.13 -1.97 10.86
C SER A 7 1.19 -1.51 10.23
N LEU A 8 1.82 -0.52 10.84
CA LEU A 8 3.12 0.01 10.42
C LEU A 8 4.12 -0.17 11.55
N THR A 9 5.33 -0.60 11.18
CA THR A 9 6.51 -0.58 12.05
C THR A 9 7.63 0.16 11.33
N ASN A 10 8.17 1.19 11.98
CA ASN A 10 9.28 2.01 11.50
C ASN A 10 9.07 2.60 10.09
N PHE A 11 7.87 3.07 9.78
CA PHE A 11 7.53 3.66 8.49
C PHE A 11 7.43 5.19 8.59
N MET A 12 8.33 5.92 7.94
CA MET A 12 8.44 7.38 7.94
C MET A 12 8.36 7.96 9.37
N CYS A 13 7.31 8.72 9.71
CA CYS A 13 7.12 9.29 11.04
C CYS A 13 6.55 8.31 12.07
N TYR A 14 6.05 7.14 11.63
CA TYR A 14 5.44 6.14 12.50
C TYR A 14 6.48 5.11 12.97
N ARG A 15 6.75 5.07 14.28
CA ARG A 15 7.53 3.98 14.89
C ARG A 15 6.72 2.71 14.98
N GLN A 16 5.49 2.82 15.49
CA GLN A 16 4.53 1.74 15.55
C GLN A 16 3.13 2.36 15.54
N VAL A 17 2.27 1.89 14.64
CA VAL A 17 0.85 2.28 14.62
C VAL A 17 0.02 1.14 14.09
N GLU A 18 -1.18 0.98 14.66
CA GLU A 18 -2.19 0.06 14.20
C GLU A 18 -3.50 0.83 14.01
N LEU A 19 -4.10 0.70 12.82
CA LEU A 19 -5.36 1.30 12.46
C LEU A 19 -6.34 0.20 12.09
N ASP A 20 -7.47 0.16 12.79
CA ASP A 20 -8.61 -0.67 12.46
C ASP A 20 -9.63 0.15 11.66
N PHE A 21 -9.97 -0.32 10.47
CA PHE A 21 -10.94 0.31 9.58
C PHE A 21 -12.28 -0.45 9.58
N ALA A 22 -12.42 -1.53 10.35
CA ALA A 22 -13.65 -2.30 10.41
C ALA A 22 -14.84 -1.40 10.79
N GLY A 23 -15.88 -1.41 9.95
CA GLY A 23 -17.09 -0.59 10.14
C GLY A 23 -16.93 0.90 9.81
N ILE A 24 -15.73 1.36 9.41
CA ILE A 24 -15.52 2.74 9.00
C ILE A 24 -15.85 2.89 7.51
N HIS A 25 -16.96 3.55 7.21
CA HIS A 25 -17.35 3.85 5.83
C HIS A 25 -16.74 5.17 5.32
N ILE A 26 -16.56 6.14 6.21
CA ILE A 26 -15.95 7.45 5.91
C ILE A 26 -14.98 7.76 7.04
N ALA A 27 -13.72 8.05 6.68
CA ALA A 27 -12.69 8.48 7.61
C ALA A 27 -12.19 9.87 7.23
N CYS A 28 -12.00 10.74 8.22
CA CYS A 28 -11.33 12.03 8.03
C CYS A 28 -9.99 12.02 8.76
N LEU A 29 -8.90 12.21 8.01
CA LEU A 29 -7.55 12.34 8.57
C LEU A 29 -7.24 13.83 8.77
N VAL A 30 -7.24 14.28 10.03
CA VAL A 30 -7.00 15.68 10.41
C VAL A 30 -5.68 15.80 11.16
N GLY A 31 -4.97 16.90 10.93
CA GLY A 31 -3.71 17.21 11.61
C GLY A 31 -2.91 18.25 10.83
N GLU A 32 -1.81 18.71 11.40
CA GLU A 32 -0.93 19.69 10.77
C GLU A 32 -0.21 19.14 9.53
N ASN A 33 0.31 20.02 8.69
CA ASN A 33 1.20 19.61 7.61
C ASN A 33 2.45 18.96 8.19
N GLY A 34 2.87 17.83 7.63
CA GLY A 34 3.97 17.04 8.18
C GLY A 34 3.58 16.03 9.27
N ALA A 35 2.34 16.06 9.79
CA ALA A 35 1.87 15.13 10.83
C ALA A 35 1.71 13.65 10.39
N GLY A 36 2.15 13.28 9.17
CA GLY A 36 2.13 11.88 8.73
C GLY A 36 0.85 11.41 8.04
N LYS A 37 -0.12 12.29 7.77
CA LYS A 37 -1.39 11.93 7.09
C LYS A 37 -1.15 11.23 5.74
N SER A 38 -0.34 11.84 4.88
CA SER A 38 -0.01 11.26 3.57
C SER A 38 0.91 10.04 3.69
N ALA A 39 1.63 9.88 4.79
CA ALA A 39 2.47 8.69 5.02
C ALA A 39 1.62 7.43 5.25
N LEU A 40 0.43 7.55 5.84
CA LEU A 40 -0.51 6.41 5.93
C LEU A 40 -0.95 5.92 4.55
N LEU A 41 -1.22 6.86 3.65
CA LEU A 41 -1.63 6.57 2.27
C LEU A 41 -0.46 5.97 1.47
N ASP A 42 0.75 6.50 1.65
CA ASP A 42 1.97 5.91 1.08
C ASP A 42 2.24 4.50 1.60
N ALA A 43 1.92 4.21 2.86
CA ALA A 43 2.09 2.87 3.40
C ALA A 43 1.18 1.85 2.69
N ILE A 44 -0.09 2.20 2.46
CA ILE A 44 -1.03 1.34 1.74
C ILE A 44 -0.55 1.11 0.30
N THR A 45 -0.17 2.17 -0.42
CA THR A 45 0.29 2.02 -1.81
C THR A 45 1.61 1.25 -1.90
N TRP A 46 2.51 1.45 -0.94
CA TRP A 46 3.77 0.72 -0.87
C TRP A 46 3.56 -0.76 -0.53
N ALA A 47 2.65 -1.09 0.38
CA ALA A 47 2.31 -2.47 0.70
C ALA A 47 1.83 -3.21 -0.57
N LEU A 48 0.81 -2.66 -1.24
CA LEU A 48 0.12 -3.30 -2.36
C LEU A 48 0.96 -3.35 -3.65
N TRP A 49 1.62 -2.25 -4.01
CA TRP A 49 2.30 -2.12 -5.32
C TRP A 49 3.82 -1.96 -5.22
N GLY A 50 4.39 -1.83 -4.02
CA GLY A 50 5.81 -1.47 -3.87
C GLY A 50 6.12 -0.09 -4.45
N LYS A 51 5.11 0.79 -4.50
CA LYS A 51 5.20 2.14 -5.05
C LYS A 51 4.89 3.15 -3.98
N SER A 52 5.70 4.21 -3.91
CA SER A 52 5.50 5.34 -3.02
C SER A 52 5.97 6.62 -3.70
N ARG A 53 5.84 7.75 -3.00
CA ARG A 53 6.38 9.04 -3.45
C ARG A 53 7.90 9.17 -3.27
N ALA A 54 8.52 8.29 -2.49
CA ALA A 54 9.96 8.30 -2.26
C ALA A 54 10.74 7.80 -3.49
N ARG A 55 11.99 8.26 -3.66
CA ARG A 55 12.84 7.81 -4.77
C ARG A 55 13.39 6.41 -4.52
N ARG A 56 13.64 6.07 -3.24
CA ARG A 56 14.14 4.77 -2.81
C ARG A 56 13.31 4.26 -1.64
N ASP A 57 13.08 2.95 -1.61
CA ASP A 57 12.37 2.31 -0.49
C ASP A 57 13.06 2.55 0.86
N ASP A 58 14.39 2.66 0.89
CA ASP A 58 15.15 2.93 2.12
C ASP A 58 14.80 4.29 2.75
N GLU A 59 14.30 5.25 1.96
CA GLU A 59 13.87 6.58 2.45
C GLU A 59 12.53 6.53 3.19
N LEU A 60 11.81 5.41 3.07
CA LEU A 60 10.56 5.18 3.79
C LEU A 60 10.81 4.66 5.21
N ILE A 61 12.01 4.19 5.52
CA ILE A 61 12.36 3.67 6.83
C ILE A 61 12.51 4.83 7.82
N HIS A 62 11.92 4.69 9.00
CA HIS A 62 12.02 5.68 10.07
C HIS A 62 13.49 6.00 10.37
N GLN A 63 13.79 7.28 10.58
CA GLN A 63 15.16 7.73 10.79
C GLN A 63 15.82 7.00 11.98
N GLY A 64 17.03 6.49 11.76
CA GLY A 64 17.77 5.72 12.75
C GLY A 64 17.30 4.28 12.92
N GLN A 65 16.44 3.77 12.04
CA GLN A 65 16.06 2.36 11.98
C GLN A 65 16.65 1.69 10.74
N GLU A 66 16.85 0.39 10.81
CA GLU A 66 17.45 -0.40 9.71
C GLU A 66 16.39 -1.11 8.86
N GLU A 67 15.15 -1.14 9.34
CA GLU A 67 14.07 -1.83 8.65
C GLU A 67 12.70 -1.25 8.97
N MET A 68 11.76 -1.53 8.07
CA MET A 68 10.35 -1.21 8.22
C MET A 68 9.47 -2.37 7.78
N VAL A 69 8.26 -2.42 8.32
CA VAL A 69 7.22 -3.39 7.96
C VAL A 69 5.91 -2.66 7.76
N VAL A 70 5.20 -3.00 6.69
CA VAL A 70 3.81 -2.60 6.47
C VAL A 70 2.97 -3.85 6.28
N GLU A 71 1.95 -3.99 7.11
CA GLU A 71 0.93 -5.02 7.01
C GLU A 71 -0.41 -4.37 6.69
N PHE A 72 -1.01 -4.78 5.58
CA PHE A 72 -2.28 -4.24 5.13
C PHE A 72 -3.27 -5.38 4.88
N THR A 73 -4.39 -5.35 5.59
CA THR A 73 -5.50 -6.30 5.46
C THR A 73 -6.68 -5.61 4.80
N PHE A 74 -7.26 -6.26 3.80
CA PHE A 74 -8.40 -5.74 3.04
C PHE A 74 -9.35 -6.86 2.61
N ALA A 75 -10.62 -6.52 2.46
CA ALA A 75 -11.62 -7.37 1.82
C ALA A 75 -11.69 -7.07 0.32
N LEU A 76 -11.86 -8.12 -0.48
CA LEU A 76 -12.11 -8.04 -1.91
C LEU A 76 -13.05 -9.18 -2.29
N GLU A 77 -14.22 -8.82 -2.81
CA GLU A 77 -15.34 -9.75 -2.97
C GLU A 77 -15.64 -10.43 -1.62
N GLU A 78 -15.84 -11.75 -1.59
CA GLU A 78 -16.11 -12.52 -0.37
C GLU A 78 -14.83 -12.95 0.38
N GLN A 79 -13.66 -12.46 -0.04
CA GLN A 79 -12.37 -12.92 0.47
C GLN A 79 -11.65 -11.82 1.25
N THR A 80 -10.94 -12.24 2.31
CA THR A 80 -10.06 -11.34 3.08
C THR A 80 -8.61 -11.68 2.77
N TYR A 81 -7.84 -10.65 2.41
CA TYR A 81 -6.43 -10.78 2.07
C TYR A 81 -5.57 -9.97 3.03
N ARG A 82 -4.32 -10.41 3.21
CA ARG A 82 -3.29 -9.66 3.93
C ARG A 82 -2.01 -9.59 3.10
N VAL A 83 -1.47 -8.40 2.95
CA VAL A 83 -0.14 -8.17 2.38
C VAL A 83 0.80 -7.76 3.51
N LEU A 84 1.92 -8.47 3.64
CA LEU A 84 3.02 -8.10 4.51
C LEU A 84 4.23 -7.78 3.63
N ARG A 85 4.70 -6.53 3.71
CA ARG A 85 5.91 -6.10 3.02
C ARG A 85 6.92 -5.56 4.02
N ARG A 86 8.13 -6.11 3.99
CA ARG A 86 9.26 -5.67 4.82
C ARG A 86 10.40 -5.19 3.95
N ARG A 87 11.03 -4.09 4.36
CA ARG A 87 12.25 -3.57 3.75
C ARG A 87 13.34 -3.50 4.79
N LYS A 88 14.52 -4.04 4.47
CA LYS A 88 15.77 -3.84 5.21
C LYS A 88 16.69 -2.93 4.41
N ALA A 89 17.27 -1.92 5.06
CA ALA A 89 18.17 -0.95 4.45
C ALA A 89 19.57 -1.52 4.18
N GLY A 90 20.36 -0.77 3.40
CA GLY A 90 21.81 -0.95 3.31
C GLY A 90 22.29 -1.71 2.08
N LYS A 91 23.61 -1.94 1.98
CA LYS A 91 24.26 -2.55 0.80
C LYS A 91 23.78 -3.97 0.49
N ARG A 92 23.31 -4.69 1.51
CA ARG A 92 22.64 -5.99 1.39
C ARG A 92 21.15 -5.89 1.76
N GLY A 93 20.56 -4.73 1.52
CA GLY A 93 19.15 -4.47 1.75
C GLY A 93 18.29 -5.46 0.96
N SER A 94 17.15 -5.81 1.52
CA SER A 94 16.26 -6.81 0.95
C SER A 94 14.81 -6.43 1.16
N THR A 95 13.97 -6.93 0.26
CA THR A 95 12.52 -6.78 0.35
C THR A 95 11.91 -8.17 0.50
N LEU A 96 11.11 -8.35 1.53
CA LEU A 96 10.24 -9.52 1.68
C LEU A 96 8.82 -9.07 1.35
N LEU A 97 8.12 -9.88 0.56
CA LEU A 97 6.73 -9.68 0.22
C LEU A 97 6.00 -11.01 0.42
N ASP A 98 5.08 -11.03 1.36
CA ASP A 98 4.18 -12.15 1.59
C ASP A 98 2.74 -11.69 1.33
N PHE A 99 2.00 -12.53 0.62
CA PHE A 99 0.60 -12.29 0.29
C PHE A 99 -0.22 -13.46 0.79
N GLN A 100 -1.24 -13.18 1.59
CA GLN A 100 -1.94 -14.20 2.36
C GLN A 100 -3.45 -14.09 2.11
N LEU A 101 -4.10 -15.24 2.08
CA LEU A 101 -5.55 -15.39 2.05
C LEU A 101 -6.03 -15.85 3.44
N ARG A 102 -7.12 -15.27 3.92
CA ARG A 102 -7.78 -15.71 5.15
C ARG A 102 -8.51 -17.03 4.90
N ASP A 103 -8.25 -18.02 5.74
CA ASP A 103 -8.89 -19.33 5.77
C ASP A 103 -9.38 -19.58 7.21
N GLY A 104 -10.66 -19.30 7.44
CA GLY A 104 -11.25 -19.22 8.78
C GLY A 104 -10.58 -18.13 9.63
N GLU A 105 -10.00 -18.54 10.76
CA GLU A 105 -9.27 -17.64 11.68
C GLU A 105 -7.76 -17.55 11.38
N ARG A 106 -7.28 -18.20 10.31
CA ARG A 106 -5.85 -18.22 9.96
C ARG A 106 -5.59 -17.50 8.65
N TYR A 107 -4.35 -17.09 8.47
CA TYR A 107 -3.85 -16.58 7.20
C TYR A 107 -2.92 -17.61 6.59
N ARG A 108 -3.19 -18.00 5.35
CA ARG A 108 -2.37 -18.89 4.56
C ARG A 108 -1.62 -18.09 3.51
N SER A 109 -0.30 -18.22 3.46
CA SER A 109 0.48 -17.63 2.38
C SER A 109 0.07 -18.22 1.03
N ILE A 110 -0.20 -17.33 0.10
CA ILE A 110 -0.43 -17.55 -1.31
C ILE A 110 0.63 -16.83 -2.15
N ALA A 111 1.76 -16.43 -1.54
CA ALA A 111 2.88 -15.84 -2.26
C ALA A 111 3.43 -16.80 -3.33
N GLU A 112 3.99 -16.22 -4.39
CA GLU A 112 4.67 -16.96 -5.46
C GLU A 112 6.19 -16.87 -5.26
N SER A 113 6.96 -17.50 -6.16
CA SER A 113 8.42 -17.54 -6.11
C SER A 113 9.05 -16.15 -6.26
N GLY A 114 9.30 -15.51 -5.12
CA GLY A 114 9.97 -14.21 -5.01
C GLY A 114 9.03 -13.01 -5.11
N VAL A 115 9.61 -11.83 -4.94
CA VAL A 115 8.88 -10.56 -4.86
C VAL A 115 8.15 -10.24 -6.16
N ARG A 116 8.78 -10.48 -7.32
CA ARG A 116 8.19 -10.15 -8.62
C ARG A 116 6.93 -10.96 -8.92
N ALA A 117 7.01 -12.29 -8.82
CA ALA A 117 5.86 -13.16 -9.07
C ALA A 117 4.72 -12.87 -8.08
N THR A 118 5.05 -12.65 -6.80
CA THR A 118 4.06 -12.26 -5.78
C THR A 118 3.44 -10.91 -6.08
N GLN A 119 4.21 -9.92 -6.53
CA GLN A 119 3.70 -8.62 -6.95
C GLN A 119 2.72 -8.76 -8.12
N ASP A 120 3.08 -9.55 -9.13
CA ASP A 120 2.23 -9.79 -10.30
C ASP A 120 0.93 -10.52 -9.90
N LYS A 121 0.99 -11.40 -8.90
CA LYS A 121 -0.20 -12.04 -8.32
C LYS A 121 -1.10 -11.05 -7.58
N ILE A 122 -0.54 -10.14 -6.77
CA ILE A 122 -1.31 -9.10 -6.08
C ILE A 122 -2.05 -8.23 -7.11
N VAL A 123 -1.38 -7.78 -8.17
CA VAL A 123 -2.00 -6.95 -9.22
C VAL A 123 -3.11 -7.72 -9.95
N ARG A 124 -2.87 -9.00 -10.29
CA ARG A 124 -3.89 -9.86 -10.93
C ARG A 124 -5.13 -10.04 -10.07
N ILE A 125 -4.97 -10.26 -8.76
CA ILE A 125 -6.10 -10.42 -7.83
C ILE A 125 -6.84 -9.09 -7.62
N LEU A 126 -6.11 -7.99 -7.39
CA LEU A 126 -6.72 -6.67 -7.22
C LEU A 126 -7.41 -6.18 -8.50
N ARG A 127 -6.99 -6.66 -9.67
CA ARG A 127 -7.37 -6.15 -11.01
C ARG A 127 -7.18 -4.63 -11.12
N LEU A 128 -6.23 -4.11 -10.34
CA LEU A 128 -6.00 -2.69 -10.19
C LEU A 128 -4.49 -2.48 -10.03
N ASP A 129 -3.89 -1.84 -11.03
CA ASP A 129 -2.50 -1.41 -10.94
C ASP A 129 -2.38 -0.07 -10.20
N TYR A 130 -1.14 0.31 -9.90
CA TYR A 130 -0.83 1.52 -9.15
C TYR A 130 -1.34 2.78 -9.88
N GLU A 131 -1.10 2.87 -11.19
CA GLU A 131 -1.50 4.03 -11.99
C GLU A 131 -3.03 4.18 -11.99
N THR A 132 -3.76 3.10 -12.18
CA THR A 132 -5.22 3.11 -12.15
C THR A 132 -5.73 3.49 -10.76
N PHE A 133 -5.12 2.97 -9.69
CA PHE A 133 -5.50 3.32 -8.32
C PHE A 133 -5.32 4.83 -8.04
N ILE A 134 -4.17 5.41 -8.38
CA ILE A 134 -3.92 6.83 -8.15
C ILE A 134 -4.77 7.77 -9.02
N ASN A 135 -5.31 7.29 -10.13
CA ASN A 135 -6.14 8.10 -11.01
C ASN A 135 -7.66 7.91 -10.79
N SER A 136 -8.08 6.83 -10.13
CA SER A 136 -9.51 6.50 -9.93
C SER A 136 -9.95 6.56 -8.48
N ALA A 137 -9.19 5.96 -7.57
CA ALA A 137 -9.58 5.77 -6.17
C ALA A 137 -8.82 6.69 -5.20
N PHE A 138 -7.75 7.32 -5.65
CA PHE A 138 -6.90 8.16 -4.81
C PHE A 138 -6.65 9.53 -5.43
N LEU A 139 -7.51 10.49 -5.10
CA LEU A 139 -7.37 11.88 -5.55
C LEU A 139 -6.23 12.56 -4.79
N ARG A 140 -5.07 12.68 -5.44
CA ARG A 140 -3.93 13.42 -4.88
C ARG A 140 -4.23 14.91 -4.84
N GLN A 141 -3.86 15.56 -3.73
CA GLN A 141 -4.05 16.99 -3.53
C GLN A 141 -3.36 17.77 -4.67
N GLY A 142 -4.13 18.58 -5.41
CA GLY A 142 -3.65 19.34 -6.57
C GLY A 142 -3.65 18.59 -7.91
N GLN A 143 -3.97 17.29 -7.94
CA GLN A 143 -3.99 16.47 -9.16
C GLN A 143 -5.40 16.02 -9.57
N ALA A 144 -6.46 16.64 -9.02
CA ALA A 144 -7.84 16.39 -9.48
C ALA A 144 -8.03 16.65 -10.99
N ASN A 145 -7.18 17.50 -11.58
CA ASN A 145 -7.17 17.81 -13.01
C ASN A 145 -6.37 16.79 -13.85
N GLU A 146 -5.66 15.83 -13.25
CA GLU A 146 -4.76 14.92 -13.98
C GLU A 146 -5.51 14.04 -14.99
N PHE A 147 -6.79 13.70 -14.71
CA PHE A 147 -7.68 13.07 -15.69
C PHE A 147 -8.08 14.01 -16.85
N THR A 148 -8.30 15.30 -16.56
CA THR A 148 -8.69 16.31 -17.54
C THR A 148 -7.53 16.70 -18.46
N VAL A 149 -6.29 16.66 -17.96
CA VAL A 149 -5.07 17.03 -18.70
C VAL A 149 -4.51 15.87 -19.54
N LYS A 150 -4.89 14.61 -19.23
CA LYS A 150 -4.48 13.43 -19.99
C LYS A 150 -5.05 13.42 -21.42
N THR A 151 -4.26 12.92 -22.36
CA THR A 151 -4.68 12.77 -23.76
C THR A 151 -5.83 11.76 -23.88
N ALA A 152 -6.59 11.83 -24.98
CA ALA A 152 -7.69 10.89 -25.21
C ALA A 152 -7.24 9.41 -25.20
N ALA A 153 -6.03 9.13 -25.66
CA ALA A 153 -5.43 7.79 -25.63
C ALA A 153 -5.10 7.31 -24.21
N GLU A 154 -4.63 8.20 -23.34
CA GLU A 154 -4.31 7.89 -21.94
C GLU A 154 -5.59 7.72 -21.10
N ARG A 155 -6.62 8.54 -21.35
CA ARG A 155 -7.93 8.36 -20.69
C ARG A 155 -8.55 7.00 -21.00
N LYS A 156 -8.46 6.53 -22.25
CA LYS A 156 -8.98 5.21 -22.66
C LYS A 156 -8.24 4.02 -22.01
N ARG A 157 -7.01 4.20 -21.52
CA ARG A 157 -6.28 3.13 -20.81
C ARG A 157 -6.65 2.99 -19.34
N VAL A 158 -7.23 4.04 -18.75
CA VAL A 158 -7.63 4.08 -17.34
C VAL A 158 -9.11 3.68 -17.16
N LEU A 159 -9.88 3.69 -18.24
CA LEU A 159 -11.28 3.21 -18.32
C LEU A 159 -11.33 1.73 -18.73
#